data_AF-A0AAV5IKV4-F1
#
_entry.id   AF-A0AAV5IKV4-F1
#
_cell.length_a   1.000
_cell.length_b   1.000
_cell.length_c   1.000
_cell.angle_alpha   90.00
_cell.angle_beta   90.00
_cell.angle_gamma   90.00
#
_symmetry.space_group_name_H-M   'P 1'
#
loop_
_entity.id
_entity.type
_entity.pdbx_description
1 polymer ?
#
loop_
_entity_poly.entity_id
_entity_poly.type
_entity_poly.pdbx_seq_one_letter_code
_entity_poly.pdbx_strand_id
1 'polypeptide(L)'
;MLRGITNFWCSIFILPKAVIKEVEKICGAFLWNNSVLTARGAKVNWNTVCSPKQEGGLGLKNLVQWNQACILKFIWLLFSKAGSIWVAWVHEYLLKGRSFWTINLPADASWGWRKILNLRQLARRFIQHVPGDGKDIYVWHDFWHPSGPLLEVYGTSIVRDARLPYQAKLASVINGSFWQWPPARCPQLVQIQMHLFDIYPQEGEKDTVVWVPSTSGSFKIGQTWHWLRRRQDRKIWHRLVWFSQAIPKHSFISWLAVLNRLSTRARQKQWTPTISDTCILCNGSPETNEHLFFKCSYTRRIWQQLSSMLAIYHTWLERNRRFHQQLFKVESMIVQDIQFEVRSRILGFSQPNSSLLPMGIACKWGLETIVKH
;
A
#
# COMPACT_ATOMS: atom_id res chain seq x y z
N MET A 1 2.22 12.67 -16.64
CA MET A 1 1.00 12.96 -17.43
C MET A 1 -0.02 11.81 -17.37
N LEU A 2 0.29 10.61 -17.90
CA LEU A 2 -0.65 9.48 -17.97
C LEU A 2 -1.30 9.09 -16.63
N ARG A 3 -0.53 9.11 -15.54
CA ARG A 3 -1.03 8.82 -14.18
C ARG A 3 -2.02 9.84 -13.63
N GLY A 4 -1.84 11.12 -13.96
CA GLY A 4 -2.78 12.16 -13.54
C GLY A 4 -4.13 11.94 -14.21
N ILE A 5 -4.10 11.65 -15.51
CA ILE A 5 -5.26 11.30 -16.32
C ILE A 5 -5.96 10.05 -15.77
N THR A 6 -5.24 8.95 -15.55
CA THR A 6 -5.86 7.73 -15.00
C THR A 6 -6.46 7.95 -13.62
N ASN A 7 -5.82 8.74 -12.75
CA ASN A 7 -6.37 9.04 -11.43
C ASN A 7 -7.68 9.83 -11.52
N PHE A 8 -7.73 10.83 -12.41
CA PHE A 8 -8.93 11.61 -12.68
C PHE A 8 -10.07 10.70 -13.15
N TRP A 9 -9.86 9.91 -14.21
CA TRP A 9 -10.88 9.02 -14.76
C TRP A 9 -11.33 7.95 -13.76
N CYS A 10 -10.40 7.31 -13.04
CA CYS A 10 -10.76 6.34 -12.00
C CYS A 10 -11.62 6.99 -10.88
N SER A 11 -11.43 8.27 -10.60
CA SER A 11 -12.16 8.94 -9.51
C SER A 11 -13.60 9.33 -9.89
N ILE A 12 -13.86 9.50 -11.18
CA ILE A 12 -15.17 9.91 -11.72
C ILE A 12 -15.93 8.69 -12.20
N PHE A 13 -15.25 7.77 -12.89
CA PHE A 13 -15.87 6.62 -13.54
C PHE A 13 -15.37 5.33 -12.91
N ILE A 14 -16.30 4.39 -12.84
CA ILE A 14 -15.98 3.00 -12.59
C ILE A 14 -15.35 2.47 -13.89
N LEU A 15 -14.05 2.15 -13.89
CA LEU A 15 -13.40 1.68 -15.13
C LEU A 15 -13.58 0.16 -15.35
N PRO A 16 -13.89 -0.29 -16.58
CA PRO A 16 -13.90 -1.72 -16.91
C PRO A 16 -12.53 -2.36 -16.72
N LYS A 17 -12.52 -3.63 -16.27
CA LYS A 17 -11.27 -4.38 -16.05
C LYS A 17 -10.42 -4.52 -17.32
N ALA A 18 -11.05 -4.63 -18.49
CA ALA A 18 -10.35 -4.71 -19.78
C ALA A 18 -9.55 -3.44 -20.07
N VAL A 19 -10.17 -2.27 -19.90
CA VAL A 19 -9.51 -0.97 -20.07
C VAL A 19 -8.33 -0.83 -19.09
N ILE A 20 -8.53 -1.20 -17.83
CA ILE A 20 -7.46 -1.15 -16.82
C ILE A 20 -6.27 -2.03 -17.25
N LYS A 21 -6.53 -3.25 -17.73
CA LYS A 21 -5.48 -4.17 -18.20
C LYS A 21 -4.71 -3.62 -19.39
N GLU A 22 -5.39 -3.03 -20.37
CA GLU A 22 -4.70 -2.41 -21.51
C GLU A 22 -3.87 -1.20 -21.09
N VAL A 23 -4.36 -0.36 -20.16
CA VAL A 23 -3.57 0.75 -19.62
C VAL A 23 -2.34 0.23 -18.86
N GLU A 24 -2.48 -0.80 -18.02
CA GLU A 24 -1.34 -1.41 -17.31
C GLU A 24 -0.33 -2.03 -18.28
N LYS A 25 -0.79 -2.66 -19.37
CA LYS A 25 0.05 -3.20 -20.44
C LYS A 25 0.84 -2.12 -21.15
N ILE A 26 0.19 -1.01 -21.53
CA ILE A 26 0.85 0.16 -22.14
C ILE A 26 1.89 0.75 -21.18
N CYS A 27 1.55 0.91 -19.90
CA CYS A 27 2.48 1.40 -18.89
C CYS A 27 3.69 0.47 -18.73
N GLY A 28 3.47 -0.85 -18.76
CA GLY A 28 4.52 -1.86 -18.71
C GLY A 28 5.42 -1.84 -19.94
N ALA A 29 4.85 -1.78 -21.13
CA ALA A 29 5.60 -1.69 -22.39
C ALA A 29 6.47 -0.42 -22.43
N PHE A 30 5.89 0.71 -22.03
CA PHE A 30 6.62 1.98 -21.95
C PHE A 30 7.77 1.91 -20.95
N LEU A 31 7.53 1.35 -19.76
CA LEU A 31 8.54 1.25 -18.70
C LEU A 31 9.75 0.41 -19.12
N TRP A 32 9.54 -0.69 -19.87
CA TRP A 32 10.60 -1.64 -20.17
C TRP A 32 11.25 -1.44 -21.54
N ASN A 33 10.48 -1.03 -22.56
CA ASN A 33 10.92 -1.01 -23.95
C ASN A 33 10.82 0.39 -24.60
N ASN A 34 10.40 1.41 -23.85
CA ASN A 34 10.08 2.74 -24.39
C ASN A 34 9.13 2.67 -25.61
N SER A 35 8.26 1.65 -25.65
CA SER A 35 7.32 1.38 -26.73
C SER A 35 5.91 1.12 -26.19
N VAL A 36 4.90 1.27 -27.04
CA VAL A 36 3.48 1.14 -26.63
C VAL A 36 2.91 -0.25 -26.98
N LEU A 37 3.61 -1.01 -27.82
CA LEU A 37 3.04 -2.16 -28.54
C LEU A 37 3.27 -3.50 -27.84
N THR A 38 4.39 -3.67 -27.13
CA THR A 38 4.74 -4.96 -26.51
C THR A 38 5.40 -4.80 -25.14
N ALA A 39 4.82 -5.47 -24.15
CA ALA A 39 5.39 -5.60 -22.80
C ALA A 39 6.40 -6.78 -22.68
N ARG A 40 6.87 -7.32 -23.80
CA ARG A 40 7.88 -8.40 -23.82
C ARG A 40 9.19 -7.89 -23.20
N GLY A 41 9.90 -8.71 -22.44
CA GLY A 41 11.16 -8.29 -21.80
C GLY A 41 11.00 -7.55 -20.46
N ALA A 42 9.81 -7.62 -19.84
CA ALA A 42 9.61 -7.10 -18.49
C ALA A 42 10.57 -7.77 -17.48
N LYS A 43 11.41 -6.96 -16.82
CA LYS A 43 12.43 -7.46 -15.89
C LYS A 43 11.89 -7.72 -14.48
N VAL A 44 10.83 -7.02 -14.10
CA VAL A 44 10.19 -7.11 -12.78
C VAL A 44 8.67 -7.23 -12.96
N ASN A 45 8.03 -8.06 -12.13
CA ASN A 45 6.58 -8.23 -12.12
C ASN A 45 5.87 -6.90 -11.83
N TRP A 46 4.80 -6.61 -12.57
CA TRP A 46 4.01 -5.38 -12.42
C TRP A 46 3.50 -5.16 -10.99
N ASN A 47 3.11 -6.21 -10.27
CA ASN A 47 2.68 -6.08 -8.87
C ASN A 47 3.81 -5.57 -7.95
N THR A 48 5.05 -5.99 -8.21
CA THR A 48 6.23 -5.51 -7.49
C THR A 48 6.55 -4.07 -7.88
N VAL A 49 6.49 -3.73 -9.17
CA VAL A 49 6.58 -2.34 -9.67
C VAL A 49 5.58 -1.45 -8.93
N CYS A 50 4.38 -1.97 -8.71
CA CYS A 50 3.29 -1.24 -8.11
C CYS A 50 3.38 -1.01 -6.59
N SER A 51 4.29 -1.71 -5.92
CA SER A 51 4.46 -1.60 -4.48
C SER A 51 5.08 -0.24 -4.10
N PRO A 52 4.83 0.28 -2.88
CA PRO A 52 5.50 1.49 -2.39
C PRO A 52 7.02 1.38 -2.46
N LYS A 53 7.70 2.52 -2.59
CA LYS A 53 9.17 2.58 -2.60
C LYS A 53 9.81 1.93 -1.36
N GLN A 54 9.19 2.12 -0.20
CA GLN A 54 9.62 1.54 1.08
C GLN A 54 9.52 0.01 1.10
N GLU A 55 8.66 -0.57 0.28
CA GLU A 55 8.42 -2.01 0.12
C GLU A 55 9.17 -2.59 -1.09
N GLY A 56 10.00 -1.77 -1.75
CA GLY A 56 10.86 -2.19 -2.84
C GLY A 56 10.26 -2.09 -4.24
N GLY A 57 9.13 -1.40 -4.41
CA GLY A 57 8.60 -1.07 -5.73
C GLY A 57 8.98 0.34 -6.22
N LEU A 58 8.35 0.78 -7.31
CA LEU A 58 8.51 2.14 -7.86
C LEU A 58 7.52 3.15 -7.25
N GLY A 59 6.58 2.69 -6.43
CA GLY A 59 5.47 3.50 -5.91
C GLY A 59 4.32 3.66 -6.90
N LEU A 60 4.25 2.81 -7.93
CA LEU A 60 3.17 2.88 -8.90
C LEU A 60 1.88 2.21 -8.38
N LYS A 61 0.89 2.92 -7.82
CA LYS A 61 -0.47 2.38 -7.61
C LYS A 61 -0.97 1.41 -8.71
N ASN A 62 -1.32 0.19 -8.30
CA ASN A 62 -2.03 -0.80 -9.12
C ASN A 62 -3.42 -0.25 -9.47
N LEU A 63 -3.77 -0.20 -10.75
CA LEU A 63 -4.98 0.50 -11.20
C LEU A 63 -6.25 -0.27 -10.85
N VAL A 64 -6.20 -1.60 -10.77
CA VAL A 64 -7.33 -2.42 -10.35
C VAL A 64 -7.72 -2.09 -8.90
N GLN A 65 -6.75 -2.11 -7.99
CA GLN A 65 -6.97 -1.79 -6.57
C GLN A 65 -7.32 -0.32 -6.37
N TRP A 66 -6.72 0.58 -7.15
CA TRP A 66 -7.03 2.01 -7.09
C TRP A 66 -8.46 2.29 -7.53
N ASN A 67 -8.92 1.70 -8.64
CA ASN A 67 -10.29 1.81 -9.11
C ASN A 67 -11.28 1.23 -8.09
N GLN A 68 -10.95 0.10 -7.44
CA GLN A 68 -11.75 -0.42 -6.32
C GLN A 68 -11.88 0.59 -5.19
N ALA A 69 -10.77 1.22 -4.78
CA ALA A 69 -10.81 2.30 -3.77
C ALA A 69 -11.70 3.46 -4.22
N CYS A 70 -11.64 3.87 -5.50
CA CYS A 70 -12.53 4.89 -6.04
C CYS A 70 -14.01 4.49 -5.96
N ILE A 71 -14.35 3.25 -6.31
CA ILE A 71 -15.74 2.77 -6.26
C ILE A 71 -16.26 2.78 -4.82
N LEU A 72 -15.42 2.42 -3.83
CA LEU A 72 -15.78 2.49 -2.42
C LEU A 72 -16.13 3.91 -1.95
N LYS A 73 -15.57 4.95 -2.57
CA LYS A 73 -15.95 6.34 -2.31
C LYS A 73 -17.44 6.57 -2.58
N PHE A 74 -17.97 6.00 -3.66
CA PHE A 74 -19.39 6.12 -3.99
C PHE A 74 -20.26 5.42 -2.95
N ILE A 75 -19.84 4.25 -2.45
CA ILE A 75 -20.55 3.59 -1.36
C ILE A 75 -20.53 4.46 -0.10
N TRP A 76 -19.37 5.00 0.27
CA TRP A 76 -19.25 5.93 1.40
C TRP A 76 -20.21 7.11 1.27
N LEU A 77 -20.30 7.74 0.09
CA LEU A 77 -21.21 8.88 -0.14
C LEU A 77 -22.69 8.53 0.07
N LEU A 78 -23.09 7.27 -0.17
CA LEU A 78 -24.46 6.81 0.10
C LEU A 78 -24.78 6.84 1.59
N PHE A 79 -23.81 6.49 2.44
CA PHE A 79 -23.98 6.42 3.90
C PHE A 79 -23.73 7.77 4.58
N SER A 80 -22.75 8.54 4.12
CA SER A 80 -22.43 9.84 4.71
C SER A 80 -23.38 10.97 4.30
N LYS A 81 -24.44 10.66 3.54
CA LYS A 81 -25.47 11.60 3.02
C LYS A 81 -24.89 12.95 2.60
N ALA A 82 -23.86 12.94 1.76
CA ALA A 82 -23.03 14.11 1.45
C ALA A 82 -23.71 15.22 0.61
N GLY A 83 -25.04 15.35 0.65
CA GLY A 83 -25.80 16.38 -0.07
C GLY A 83 -25.78 16.25 -1.60
N SER A 84 -25.35 15.11 -2.15
CA SER A 84 -25.27 14.91 -3.60
C SER A 84 -26.62 14.50 -4.19
N ILE A 85 -27.00 15.11 -5.31
CA ILE A 85 -28.20 14.75 -6.10
C ILE A 85 -28.19 13.26 -6.47
N TRP A 86 -27.02 12.71 -6.82
CA TRP A 86 -26.89 11.29 -7.12
C TRP A 86 -27.25 10.42 -5.91
N VAL A 87 -26.82 10.81 -4.71
CA VAL A 87 -27.15 10.08 -3.47
C VAL A 87 -28.66 10.13 -3.22
N ALA A 88 -29.28 11.32 -3.32
CA ALA A 88 -30.73 11.47 -3.16
C ALA A 88 -31.51 10.59 -4.15
N TRP A 89 -31.12 10.61 -5.42
CA TRP A 89 -31.74 9.78 -6.46
C TRP A 89 -31.58 8.27 -6.19
N VAL A 90 -30.40 7.82 -5.74
CA VAL A 90 -30.18 6.40 -5.39
C VAL A 90 -31.08 5.96 -4.23
N HIS A 91 -31.19 6.78 -3.17
CA HIS A 91 -32.04 6.46 -2.02
C HIS A 91 -33.51 6.35 -2.43
N GLU A 92 -34.01 7.29 -3.23
CA GLU A 92 -35.41 7.37 -3.65
C GLU A 92 -35.78 6.27 -4.66
N TYR A 93 -34.99 6.10 -5.73
CA TYR A 93 -35.38 5.25 -6.86
C TYR A 93 -34.79 3.84 -6.81
N LEU A 94 -33.59 3.64 -6.25
CA LEU A 94 -32.94 2.33 -6.24
C LEU A 94 -33.14 1.60 -4.89
N LEU A 95 -32.88 2.29 -3.78
CA LEU A 95 -33.01 1.68 -2.45
C LEU A 95 -34.49 1.56 -2.03
N LYS A 96 -35.29 2.61 -2.25
CA LYS A 96 -36.73 2.65 -1.90
C LYS A 96 -36.97 2.29 -0.42
N GLY A 97 -36.20 2.89 0.48
CA GLY A 97 -36.29 2.63 1.92
C GLY A 97 -35.75 1.27 2.39
N ARG A 98 -35.16 0.46 1.51
CA ARG A 98 -34.52 -0.82 1.86
C ARG A 98 -33.04 -0.63 2.18
N SER A 99 -32.51 -1.52 3.01
CA SER A 99 -31.08 -1.52 3.33
C SER A 99 -30.23 -1.76 2.08
N PHE A 100 -29.20 -0.94 1.88
CA PHE A 100 -28.18 -1.19 0.86
C PHE A 100 -27.60 -2.60 0.98
N TRP A 101 -27.57 -3.15 2.20
CA TRP A 101 -27.08 -4.47 2.55
C TRP A 101 -28.02 -5.64 2.28
N THR A 102 -29.19 -5.45 1.69
CA THR A 102 -30.10 -6.58 1.39
C THR A 102 -30.69 -6.53 0.01
N ILE A 103 -30.41 -5.48 -0.76
CA ILE A 103 -30.93 -5.34 -2.12
C ILE A 103 -30.30 -6.40 -3.02
N ASN A 104 -31.17 -7.13 -3.70
CA ASN A 104 -30.81 -8.05 -4.77
C ASN A 104 -30.34 -7.25 -5.98
N LEU A 105 -29.36 -7.78 -6.70
CA LEU A 105 -28.88 -7.18 -7.94
C LEU A 105 -29.97 -7.32 -9.04
N PRO A 106 -30.58 -6.22 -9.51
CA PRO A 106 -31.56 -6.30 -10.60
C PRO A 106 -30.91 -6.76 -11.91
N ALA A 107 -31.66 -7.50 -12.73
CA ALA A 107 -31.19 -7.99 -14.03
C ALA A 107 -30.91 -6.83 -15.00
N ASP A 108 -31.75 -5.80 -14.95
CA ASP A 108 -31.71 -4.54 -15.69
C ASP A 108 -30.82 -3.47 -15.04
N ALA A 109 -30.11 -3.80 -13.96
CA ALA A 109 -29.25 -2.85 -13.28
C ALA A 109 -28.18 -2.27 -14.20
N SER A 110 -28.02 -0.94 -14.14
CA SER A 110 -26.93 -0.26 -14.83
C SER A 110 -25.58 -0.86 -14.44
N TRP A 111 -24.65 -0.87 -15.38
CA TRP A 111 -23.33 -1.46 -15.16
C TRP A 111 -22.61 -0.85 -13.95
N GLY A 112 -22.74 0.47 -13.76
CA GLY A 112 -22.16 1.17 -12.61
C GLY A 112 -22.77 0.73 -11.28
N TRP A 113 -24.11 0.67 -11.19
CA TRP A 113 -24.80 0.21 -9.99
C TRP A 113 -24.44 -1.25 -9.65
N ARG A 114 -24.37 -2.10 -10.66
CA ARG A 114 -23.89 -3.49 -10.51
C ARG A 114 -22.49 -3.55 -9.92
N LYS A 115 -21.57 -2.66 -10.32
CA LYS A 115 -20.21 -2.63 -9.75
C LYS A 115 -20.17 -2.13 -8.31
N ILE A 116 -20.99 -1.14 -7.97
CA ILE A 116 -21.16 -0.65 -6.59
C ILE A 116 -21.67 -1.79 -5.69
N LEU A 117 -22.75 -2.47 -6.09
CA LEU A 117 -23.31 -3.59 -5.33
C LEU A 117 -22.33 -4.76 -5.18
N ASN A 118 -21.55 -5.08 -6.20
CA ASN A 118 -20.54 -6.15 -6.12
C ASN A 118 -19.42 -5.87 -5.10
N LEU A 119 -19.13 -4.60 -4.80
CA LEU A 119 -18.13 -4.23 -3.79
C LEU A 119 -18.72 -4.05 -2.39
N ARG A 120 -20.02 -4.29 -2.22
CA ARG A 120 -20.71 -4.10 -0.95
C ARG A 120 -20.09 -4.90 0.19
N GLN A 121 -19.83 -6.19 -0.01
CA GLN A 121 -19.24 -7.02 1.05
C GLN A 121 -17.87 -6.55 1.53
N LEU A 122 -17.11 -5.95 0.61
CA LEU A 122 -15.83 -5.35 0.95
C LEU A 122 -16.03 -4.04 1.71
N ALA A 123 -16.96 -3.19 1.26
CA ALA A 123 -17.26 -1.91 1.91
C ALA A 123 -17.78 -2.08 3.34
N ARG A 124 -18.55 -3.14 3.60
CA ARG A 124 -19.13 -3.46 4.91
C ARG A 124 -18.08 -3.55 6.02
N ARG A 125 -16.88 -4.03 5.70
CA ARG A 125 -15.76 -4.13 6.65
C ARG A 125 -15.16 -2.78 7.03
N PHE A 126 -15.47 -1.72 6.29
CA PHE A 126 -14.90 -0.39 6.43
C PHE A 126 -15.88 0.64 6.96
N ILE A 127 -17.17 0.31 7.01
CA ILE A 127 -18.24 1.22 7.41
C ILE A 127 -18.73 0.79 8.79
N GLN A 128 -18.55 1.67 9.76
CA GLN A 128 -19.12 1.56 11.09
C GLN A 128 -20.07 2.73 11.32
N HIS A 129 -21.18 2.49 12.00
CA HIS A 129 -22.18 3.50 12.32
C HIS A 129 -22.10 3.84 13.79
N VAL A 130 -22.24 5.13 14.10
CA VAL A 130 -22.31 5.65 15.46
C VAL A 130 -23.75 6.09 15.70
N PRO A 131 -24.48 5.44 16.63
CA PRO A 131 -25.87 5.78 16.92
C PRO A 131 -26.06 7.21 17.43
N GLY A 132 -26.91 7.97 16.76
CA GLY A 132 -27.53 9.19 17.25
C GLY A 132 -29.03 8.94 17.43
N ASP A 133 -29.86 9.59 16.62
CA ASP A 133 -31.32 9.41 16.58
C ASP A 133 -31.82 8.05 16.02
N GLY A 134 -30.93 7.25 15.43
CA GLY A 134 -31.19 5.87 14.99
C GLY A 134 -32.06 5.74 13.73
N LYS A 135 -32.44 6.83 13.05
CA LYS A 135 -33.37 6.79 11.91
C LYS A 135 -32.71 6.25 10.64
N ASP A 136 -31.40 6.43 10.52
CA ASP A 136 -30.65 6.05 9.33
C ASP A 136 -30.02 4.66 9.46
N ILE A 137 -29.86 4.17 10.68
CA ILE A 137 -29.26 2.86 10.99
C ILE A 137 -30.32 1.76 11.02
N TYR A 138 -30.07 0.65 10.32
CA TYR A 138 -30.83 -0.59 10.40
C TYR A 138 -30.27 -1.50 11.51
N VAL A 139 -31.15 -1.96 12.40
CA VAL A 139 -30.80 -2.79 13.57
C VAL A 139 -29.98 -4.02 13.17
N TRP A 140 -30.46 -4.74 12.17
CA TRP A 140 -29.90 -6.05 11.80
C TRP A 140 -28.75 -5.98 10.82
N HIS A 141 -28.75 -4.95 9.97
CA HIS A 141 -27.89 -4.90 8.79
C HIS A 141 -26.68 -4.01 8.98
N ASP A 142 -26.74 -2.96 9.77
CA ASP A 142 -25.62 -2.02 9.89
C ASP A 142 -24.65 -2.43 11.00
N PHE A 143 -23.38 -2.07 10.83
CA PHE A 143 -22.35 -2.28 11.85
C PHE A 143 -22.36 -1.11 12.84
N TRP A 144 -23.22 -1.19 13.84
CA TRP A 144 -23.31 -0.21 14.92
C TRP A 144 -23.02 -0.82 16.31
N HIS A 145 -23.17 -2.14 16.43
CA HIS A 145 -22.95 -2.90 17.67
C HIS A 145 -21.50 -3.44 17.76
N PRO A 146 -20.86 -3.50 18.94
CA PRO A 146 -19.49 -3.98 19.12
C PRO A 146 -19.22 -5.37 18.52
N SER A 147 -20.19 -6.27 18.59
CA SER A 147 -20.07 -7.62 18.00
C SER A 147 -20.05 -7.64 16.47
N GLY A 148 -20.35 -6.53 15.80
CA GLY A 148 -20.54 -6.48 14.35
C GLY A 148 -22.01 -6.35 13.94
N PRO A 149 -22.30 -6.48 12.63
CA PRO A 149 -23.68 -6.54 12.15
C PRO A 149 -24.42 -7.75 12.71
N LEU A 150 -25.49 -7.52 13.46
CA LEU A 150 -26.18 -8.55 14.24
C LEU A 150 -26.65 -9.75 13.39
N LEU A 151 -27.13 -9.51 12.17
CA LEU A 151 -27.60 -10.58 11.28
C LEU A 151 -26.47 -11.50 10.81
N GLU A 152 -25.25 -10.97 10.61
CA GLU A 152 -24.11 -11.78 10.17
C GLU A 152 -23.52 -12.62 11.30
N VAL A 153 -23.62 -12.12 12.54
CA VAL A 153 -23.06 -12.78 13.73
C VAL A 153 -24.03 -13.83 14.27
N TYR A 154 -25.32 -13.49 14.41
CA TYR A 154 -26.30 -14.32 15.11
C TYR A 154 -27.29 -15.03 14.16
N GLY A 155 -27.25 -14.73 12.85
CA GLY A 155 -28.12 -15.36 11.86
C GLY A 155 -29.56 -14.84 11.84
N THR A 156 -30.45 -15.46 11.06
CA THR A 156 -31.83 -14.98 10.83
C THR A 156 -32.81 -15.34 11.96
N SER A 157 -32.46 -16.27 12.85
CA SER A 157 -33.29 -16.64 14.01
C SER A 157 -33.47 -15.46 14.96
N ILE A 158 -32.43 -14.64 15.16
CA ILE A 158 -32.44 -13.51 16.09
C ILE A 158 -33.53 -12.49 15.76
N VAL A 159 -33.87 -12.33 14.47
CA VAL A 159 -34.91 -11.40 14.02
C VAL A 159 -36.28 -11.85 14.52
N ARG A 160 -36.55 -13.17 14.48
CA ARG A 160 -37.80 -13.75 14.98
C ARG A 160 -37.88 -13.68 16.50
N ASP A 161 -36.78 -14.01 17.18
CA ASP A 161 -36.72 -14.02 18.64
C ASP A 161 -36.91 -12.61 19.23
N ALA A 162 -36.34 -11.59 18.57
CA ALA A 162 -36.47 -10.20 18.97
C ALA A 162 -37.86 -9.60 18.67
N ARG A 163 -38.64 -10.22 17.78
CA ARG A 163 -39.94 -9.70 17.29
C ARG A 163 -39.86 -8.28 16.69
N LEU A 164 -38.74 -7.93 16.07
CA LEU A 164 -38.63 -6.68 15.30
C LEU A 164 -38.73 -6.99 13.80
N PRO A 165 -39.24 -6.05 12.99
CA PRO A 165 -39.22 -6.17 11.54
C PRO A 165 -37.80 -6.43 11.00
N TYR A 166 -37.70 -7.17 9.90
CA TYR A 166 -36.40 -7.45 9.25
C TYR A 166 -35.69 -6.17 8.77
N GLN A 167 -36.43 -5.11 8.45
CA GLN A 167 -35.89 -3.79 8.09
C GLN A 167 -36.05 -2.77 9.23
N ALA A 168 -36.13 -3.23 10.49
CA ALA A 168 -36.26 -2.34 11.65
C ALA A 168 -35.11 -1.33 11.71
N LYS A 169 -35.48 -0.08 11.98
CA LYS A 169 -34.55 1.02 12.24
C LYS A 169 -34.19 1.07 13.71
N LEU A 170 -32.99 1.56 14.00
CA LEU A 170 -32.48 1.68 15.36
C LEU A 170 -33.35 2.63 16.21
N ALA A 171 -33.96 3.63 15.59
CA ALA A 171 -34.95 4.52 16.20
C ALA A 171 -36.17 3.79 16.80
N SER A 172 -36.46 2.54 16.39
CA SER A 172 -37.55 1.75 16.99
C SER A 172 -37.20 1.12 18.34
N VAL A 173 -35.91 1.09 18.69
CA VAL A 173 -35.39 0.50 19.93
C VAL A 173 -34.59 1.51 20.76
N ILE A 174 -34.66 2.79 20.42
CA ILE A 174 -34.06 3.91 21.15
C ILE A 174 -35.18 4.86 21.56
N ASN A 175 -35.16 5.31 22.81
CA ASN A 175 -35.99 6.40 23.29
C ASN A 175 -35.12 7.41 24.05
N GLY A 176 -34.86 8.57 23.41
CA GLY A 176 -33.87 9.54 23.87
C GLY A 176 -32.49 8.89 23.97
N SER A 177 -31.93 8.88 25.17
CA SER A 177 -30.63 8.27 25.47
C SER A 177 -30.70 6.80 25.95
N PHE A 178 -31.90 6.19 25.98
CA PHE A 178 -32.11 4.85 26.53
C PHE A 178 -32.47 3.80 25.48
N TRP A 179 -32.01 2.57 25.69
CA TRP A 179 -32.37 1.42 24.88
C TRP A 179 -33.72 0.83 25.32
N GLN A 180 -34.68 0.78 24.40
CA GLN A 180 -35.96 0.09 24.55
C GLN A 180 -35.96 -1.22 23.76
N TRP A 181 -35.07 -2.13 24.16
CA TRP A 181 -34.98 -3.43 23.48
C TRP A 181 -36.11 -4.37 23.90
N PRO A 182 -36.67 -5.18 22.98
CA PRO A 182 -37.55 -6.28 23.36
C PRO A 182 -36.93 -7.22 24.40
N PRO A 183 -37.72 -7.82 25.31
CA PRO A 183 -37.21 -8.75 26.31
C PRO A 183 -36.39 -9.88 25.68
N ALA A 184 -35.24 -10.21 26.27
CA ALA A 184 -34.39 -11.29 25.77
C ALA A 184 -35.08 -12.65 25.98
N ARG A 185 -35.35 -13.34 24.87
CA ARG A 185 -36.00 -14.67 24.85
C ARG A 185 -35.04 -15.80 24.51
N CYS A 186 -33.80 -15.47 24.17
CA CYS A 186 -32.75 -16.42 23.85
C CYS A 186 -31.39 -15.91 24.36
N PRO A 187 -30.42 -16.80 24.62
CA PRO A 187 -29.09 -16.40 25.11
C PRO A 187 -28.37 -15.38 24.21
N GLN A 188 -28.58 -15.46 22.90
CA GLN A 188 -28.00 -14.53 21.93
C GLN A 188 -28.53 -13.10 22.12
N LEU A 189 -29.82 -12.93 22.44
CA LEU A 189 -30.38 -11.61 22.76
C LEU A 189 -29.83 -11.06 24.06
N VAL A 190 -29.60 -11.93 25.06
CA VAL A 190 -28.95 -11.51 26.32
C VAL A 190 -27.55 -10.97 26.03
N GLN A 191 -26.76 -11.67 25.20
CA GLN A 191 -25.42 -11.21 24.80
C GLN A 191 -25.46 -9.86 24.08
N ILE A 192 -26.40 -9.66 23.16
CA ILE A 192 -26.59 -8.36 22.50
C ILE A 192 -26.89 -7.29 23.54
N GLN A 193 -27.84 -7.56 24.44
CA GLN A 193 -28.27 -6.59 25.47
C GLN A 193 -27.15 -6.22 26.45
N MET A 194 -26.29 -7.17 26.81
CA MET A 194 -25.16 -6.94 27.70
C MET A 194 -24.19 -5.88 27.14
N HIS A 195 -23.99 -5.84 25.83
CA HIS A 195 -23.08 -4.90 25.18
C HIS A 195 -23.71 -3.55 24.84
N LEU A 196 -25.00 -3.35 25.10
CA LEU A 196 -25.67 -2.07 24.83
C LEU A 196 -25.28 -0.99 25.81
N PHE A 197 -24.90 -1.37 27.03
CA PHE A 197 -24.37 -0.44 28.02
C PHE A 197 -23.06 0.22 27.56
N ASP A 198 -22.36 -0.38 26.59
CA ASP A 198 -21.15 0.21 25.99
C ASP A 198 -21.48 1.25 24.90
N ILE A 199 -22.76 1.42 24.54
CA ILE A 199 -23.22 2.28 23.45
C ILE A 199 -24.21 3.30 23.99
N TYR A 200 -23.86 4.58 23.87
CA TYR A 200 -24.67 5.70 24.33
C TYR A 200 -25.20 6.49 23.12
N PRO A 201 -26.45 6.27 22.69
CA PRO A 201 -27.08 7.09 21.66
C PRO A 201 -27.05 8.57 22.07
N GLN A 202 -26.55 9.44 21.19
CA GLN A 202 -26.52 10.87 21.45
C GLN A 202 -27.88 11.49 21.11
N GLU A 203 -28.62 11.92 22.13
CA GLU A 203 -29.95 12.50 21.95
C GLU A 203 -29.87 13.85 21.22
N GLY A 204 -30.67 14.00 20.14
CA GLY A 204 -30.70 15.20 19.31
C GLY A 204 -29.64 15.27 18.21
N GLU A 205 -28.64 14.38 18.22
CA GLU A 205 -27.66 14.27 17.14
C GLU A 205 -28.13 13.30 16.03
N LYS A 206 -27.70 13.55 14.81
CA LYS A 206 -27.97 12.65 13.68
C LYS A 206 -26.99 11.48 13.71
N ASP A 207 -27.47 10.32 13.26
CA ASP A 207 -26.61 9.16 13.01
C ASP A 207 -25.38 9.55 12.16
N THR A 208 -24.19 9.15 12.61
CA THR A 208 -22.96 9.37 11.87
C THR A 208 -22.32 8.06 11.46
N VAL A 209 -21.45 8.14 10.46
CA VAL A 209 -20.78 6.98 9.88
C VAL A 209 -19.29 7.23 9.91
N VAL A 210 -18.52 6.20 10.25
CA VAL A 210 -17.07 6.21 10.38
C VAL A 210 -16.48 5.24 9.36
N TRP A 211 -15.55 5.77 8.57
CA TRP A 211 -14.72 4.99 7.67
C TRP A 211 -13.49 4.46 8.44
N VAL A 212 -13.59 3.23 8.93
CA VAL A 212 -12.59 2.57 9.79
C VAL A 212 -11.15 2.64 9.23
N PRO A 213 -10.90 2.52 7.91
CA PRO A 213 -9.54 2.67 7.37
C PRO A 213 -8.86 4.02 7.60
N SER A 214 -9.63 5.06 7.97
CA SER A 214 -9.17 6.43 8.10
C SER A 214 -9.14 6.91 9.55
N THR A 215 -8.03 7.51 9.95
CA THR A 215 -7.87 8.07 11.30
C THR A 215 -8.77 9.25 11.59
N SER A 216 -9.27 9.95 10.57
CA SER A 216 -10.22 11.06 10.73
C SER A 216 -11.68 10.61 10.67
N GLY A 217 -11.95 9.30 10.55
CA GLY A 217 -13.29 8.75 10.32
C GLY A 217 -13.91 9.08 8.96
N SER A 218 -13.36 10.05 8.22
CA SER A 218 -13.80 10.41 6.87
C SER A 218 -13.08 9.61 5.78
N PHE A 219 -13.77 9.33 4.68
CA PHE A 219 -13.20 8.57 3.57
C PHE A 219 -11.98 9.26 2.95
N LYS A 220 -10.84 8.57 2.96
CA LYS A 220 -9.61 9.00 2.29
C LYS A 220 -9.11 7.91 1.36
N ILE A 221 -9.18 8.17 0.05
CA ILE A 221 -8.89 7.16 -0.98
C ILE A 221 -7.48 6.56 -0.86
N GLY A 222 -6.49 7.37 -0.49
CA GLY A 222 -5.11 6.91 -0.29
C GLY A 222 -5.00 5.90 0.85
N GLN A 223 -5.62 6.19 2.00
CA GLN A 223 -5.62 5.29 3.16
C GLN A 223 -6.42 4.02 2.86
N THR A 224 -7.59 4.13 2.21
CA THR A 224 -8.36 2.98 1.73
C THR A 224 -7.55 2.09 0.80
N TRP A 225 -6.79 2.68 -0.14
CA TRP A 225 -5.89 1.92 -1.01
C TRP A 225 -4.78 1.20 -0.23
N HIS A 226 -4.21 1.81 0.82
CA HIS A 226 -3.22 1.17 1.68
C HIS A 226 -3.78 -0.01 2.49
N TRP A 227 -5.10 -0.05 2.71
CA TRP A 227 -5.81 -1.17 3.34
C TRP A 227 -6.17 -2.27 2.34
N LEU A 228 -6.57 -1.90 1.11
CA LEU A 228 -6.93 -2.85 0.05
C LEU A 228 -5.75 -3.63 -0.51
N ARG A 229 -4.58 -2.98 -0.60
CA ARG A 229 -3.40 -3.60 -1.20
C ARG A 229 -2.82 -4.67 -0.28
N ARG A 230 -2.18 -5.68 -0.89
CA ARG A 230 -1.32 -6.60 -0.16
C ARG A 230 -0.07 -5.84 0.27
N ARG A 231 0.10 -5.61 1.58
CA ARG A 231 1.31 -4.98 2.14
C ARG A 231 2.46 -5.96 2.06
N GLN A 232 3.64 -5.47 1.69
CA GLN A 232 4.89 -6.22 1.78
C GLN A 232 5.76 -5.65 2.89
N ASP A 233 6.73 -6.43 3.32
CA ASP A 233 7.68 -5.98 4.33
C ASP A 233 8.53 -4.83 3.83
N ARG A 234 8.83 -3.91 4.74
CA ARG A 234 9.73 -2.80 4.47
C ARG A 234 11.10 -3.34 4.11
N LYS A 235 11.62 -2.91 2.97
CA LYS A 235 12.93 -3.34 2.48
C LYS A 235 14.02 -2.45 3.05
N ILE A 236 15.00 -3.03 3.76
CA ILE A 236 16.08 -2.27 4.41
C ILE A 236 16.82 -1.37 3.41
N TRP A 237 17.03 -1.88 2.19
CA TRP A 237 17.70 -1.18 1.10
C TRP A 237 16.91 -0.01 0.47
N HIS A 238 15.63 0.21 0.82
CA HIS A 238 14.80 1.23 0.15
C HIS A 238 15.40 2.64 0.23
N ARG A 239 16.06 3.01 1.33
CA ARG A 239 16.69 4.34 1.50
C ARG A 239 17.94 4.52 0.66
N LEU A 240 18.63 3.42 0.33
CA LEU A 240 19.80 3.44 -0.54
C LEU A 240 19.39 3.77 -1.98
N VAL A 241 18.29 3.15 -2.44
CA VAL A 241 17.81 3.29 -3.81
C VAL A 241 16.96 4.56 -3.98
N TRP A 242 16.13 4.88 -2.98
CA TRP A 242 15.15 5.95 -3.03
C TRP A 242 15.45 7.03 -1.98
N PHE A 243 16.28 8.02 -2.34
CA PHE A 243 16.57 9.19 -1.50
C PHE A 243 16.23 10.50 -2.24
N SER A 244 16.15 11.62 -1.51
CA SER A 244 15.60 12.90 -2.01
C SER A 244 16.37 13.48 -3.20
N GLN A 245 17.70 13.29 -3.23
CA GLN A 245 18.59 13.80 -4.29
C GLN A 245 18.98 12.72 -5.31
N ALA A 246 18.28 11.58 -5.31
CA ALA A 246 18.61 10.47 -6.18
C ALA A 246 18.24 10.80 -7.62
N ILE A 247 19.20 10.73 -8.53
CA ILE A 247 18.93 10.86 -9.97
C ILE A 247 18.05 9.68 -10.39
N PRO A 248 16.87 9.90 -11.01
CA PRO A 248 15.91 8.84 -11.31
C PRO A 248 16.49 7.69 -12.13
N LYS A 249 17.33 7.99 -13.13
CA LYS A 249 18.00 6.99 -13.98
C LYS A 249 18.88 6.05 -13.15
N HIS A 250 19.73 6.60 -12.28
CA HIS A 250 20.63 5.80 -11.43
C HIS A 250 19.86 5.02 -10.36
N SER A 251 18.79 5.60 -9.81
CA SER A 251 17.91 4.93 -8.84
C SER A 251 17.23 3.72 -9.48
N PHE A 252 16.73 3.87 -10.71
CA PHE A 252 16.10 2.78 -11.46
C PHE A 252 17.09 1.64 -11.77
N ILE A 253 18.32 1.97 -12.18
CA ILE A 253 19.37 0.98 -12.42
C ILE A 253 19.76 0.28 -11.10
N SER A 254 19.93 1.03 -10.01
CA SER A 254 20.27 0.49 -8.68
C SER A 254 19.17 -0.42 -8.15
N TRP A 255 17.90 -0.05 -8.36
CA TRP A 255 16.74 -0.87 -8.04
C TRP A 255 16.78 -2.21 -8.77
N LEU A 256 17.07 -2.21 -10.08
CA LEU A 256 17.26 -3.45 -10.85
C LEU A 256 18.46 -4.25 -10.38
N ALA A 257 19.56 -3.60 -9.96
CA ALA A 257 20.74 -4.28 -9.42
C ALA A 257 20.39 -5.03 -8.13
N VAL A 258 19.71 -4.37 -7.19
CA VAL A 258 19.30 -4.94 -5.89
C VAL A 258 18.31 -6.10 -6.08
N LEU A 259 17.40 -6.01 -7.04
CA LEU A 259 16.49 -7.12 -7.37
C LEU A 259 17.17 -8.24 -8.17
N ASN A 260 18.47 -8.13 -8.42
CA ASN A 260 19.23 -8.98 -9.32
C ASN A 260 18.48 -9.15 -10.65
N ARG A 261 18.04 -8.05 -11.27
CA ARG A 261 17.27 -7.96 -12.53
C ARG A 261 17.98 -7.13 -13.61
N LEU A 262 19.21 -6.70 -13.36
CA LEU A 262 20.06 -6.07 -14.36
C LEU A 262 20.38 -7.05 -15.51
N SER A 263 20.52 -6.52 -16.73
CA SER A 263 20.83 -7.30 -17.93
C SER A 263 22.34 -7.46 -18.10
N THR A 264 23.00 -8.12 -17.14
CA THR A 264 24.44 -8.39 -17.24
C THR A 264 24.71 -9.46 -18.28
N ARG A 265 25.92 -9.49 -18.86
CA ARG A 265 26.28 -10.50 -19.87
C ARG A 265 26.12 -11.94 -19.39
N ALA A 266 26.45 -12.23 -18.13
CA ALA A 266 26.22 -13.56 -17.56
C ALA A 266 24.74 -13.97 -17.58
N ARG A 267 23.82 -13.01 -17.39
CA ARG A 267 22.38 -13.27 -17.55
C ARG A 267 21.98 -13.38 -19.03
N GLN A 268 22.50 -12.53 -19.91
CA GLN A 268 22.17 -12.57 -21.34
C GLN A 268 22.56 -13.90 -21.98
N LYS A 269 23.72 -14.46 -21.60
CA LYS A 269 24.19 -15.77 -22.06
C LYS A 269 23.20 -16.91 -21.81
N GLN A 270 22.37 -16.82 -20.76
CA GLN A 270 21.31 -17.81 -20.48
C GLN A 270 20.23 -17.87 -21.57
N TRP A 271 19.98 -16.74 -22.26
CA TRP A 271 18.94 -16.62 -23.29
C TRP A 271 19.53 -16.57 -24.70
N THR A 272 20.83 -16.32 -24.83
CA THR A 272 21.53 -16.21 -26.11
C THR A 272 22.95 -16.78 -25.95
N PRO A 273 23.14 -18.09 -26.25
CA PRO A 273 24.39 -18.80 -25.98
C PRO A 273 25.61 -18.25 -26.73
N THR A 274 25.39 -17.50 -27.82
CA THR A 274 26.45 -16.91 -28.65
C THR A 274 27.12 -15.69 -28.03
N ILE A 275 26.57 -15.13 -26.94
CA ILE A 275 27.11 -13.95 -26.28
C ILE A 275 28.17 -14.37 -25.24
N SER A 276 29.34 -13.73 -25.31
CA SER A 276 30.36 -13.86 -24.26
C SER A 276 29.85 -13.29 -22.93
N ASP A 277 30.06 -14.03 -21.84
CA ASP A 277 29.79 -13.57 -20.48
C ASP A 277 30.89 -12.68 -19.90
N THR A 278 32.01 -12.47 -20.60
CA THR A 278 33.12 -11.66 -20.09
C THR A 278 32.73 -10.20 -19.85
N CYS A 279 33.14 -9.67 -18.69
CA CYS A 279 32.92 -8.28 -18.31
C CYS A 279 33.67 -7.32 -19.23
N ILE A 280 32.95 -6.35 -19.80
CA ILE A 280 33.52 -5.35 -20.74
C ILE A 280 34.57 -4.45 -20.08
N LEU A 281 34.46 -4.23 -18.78
CA LEU A 281 35.29 -3.25 -18.06
C LEU A 281 36.67 -3.80 -17.70
N CYS A 282 36.79 -5.10 -17.43
CA CYS A 282 38.05 -5.73 -17.02
C CYS A 282 38.51 -6.86 -17.93
N ASN A 283 37.65 -7.36 -18.82
CA ASN A 283 37.88 -8.50 -19.71
C ASN A 283 38.34 -9.82 -19.04
N GLY A 284 38.27 -9.92 -17.71
CA GLY A 284 38.90 -11.03 -16.96
C GLY A 284 37.95 -11.96 -16.22
N SER A 285 36.66 -11.64 -16.09
CA SER A 285 35.71 -12.51 -15.37
C SER A 285 34.28 -12.36 -15.91
N PRO A 286 33.38 -13.32 -15.62
CA PRO A 286 31.97 -13.21 -16.00
C PRO A 286 31.28 -11.97 -15.39
N GLU A 287 30.53 -11.25 -16.22
CA GLU A 287 29.79 -10.05 -15.83
C GLU A 287 28.54 -10.42 -15.04
N THR A 288 28.72 -10.52 -13.73
CA THR A 288 27.62 -10.63 -12.75
C THR A 288 27.41 -9.28 -12.06
N ASN A 289 26.27 -9.08 -11.39
CA ASN A 289 26.05 -7.86 -10.59
C ASN A 289 27.13 -7.70 -9.52
N GLU A 290 27.52 -8.79 -8.84
CA GLU A 290 28.60 -8.77 -7.85
C GLU A 290 29.93 -8.35 -8.47
N HIS A 291 30.27 -8.92 -9.63
CA HIS A 291 31.50 -8.56 -10.31
C HIS A 291 31.47 -7.09 -10.74
N LEU A 292 30.43 -6.68 -11.46
CA LEU A 292 30.30 -5.35 -12.04
C LEU A 292 30.42 -4.25 -10.98
N PHE A 293 29.75 -4.38 -9.83
CA PHE A 293 29.72 -3.33 -8.82
C PHE A 293 30.85 -3.41 -7.79
N PHE A 294 31.45 -4.57 -7.59
CA PHE A 294 32.31 -4.76 -6.42
C PHE A 294 33.60 -5.59 -6.67
N LYS A 295 33.60 -6.64 -7.52
CA LYS A 295 34.85 -7.42 -7.78
C LYS A 295 35.69 -6.89 -8.94
N CYS A 296 35.09 -6.16 -9.86
CA CYS A 296 35.75 -5.67 -11.07
C CYS A 296 36.91 -4.74 -10.73
N SER A 297 38.08 -4.95 -11.35
CA SER A 297 39.27 -4.12 -11.14
C SER A 297 39.03 -2.65 -11.51
N TYR A 298 38.25 -2.40 -12.57
CA TYR A 298 37.84 -1.06 -12.96
C TYR A 298 36.98 -0.39 -11.89
N THR A 299 35.92 -1.06 -11.45
CA THR A 299 35.01 -0.52 -10.42
C THR A 299 35.72 -0.34 -9.08
N ARG A 300 36.70 -1.19 -8.75
CA ARG A 300 37.56 -1.03 -7.56
C ARG A 300 38.32 0.30 -7.60
N ARG A 301 38.87 0.70 -8.76
CA ARG A 301 39.55 2.00 -8.91
C ARG A 301 38.59 3.17 -8.67
N ILE A 302 37.34 3.05 -9.15
CA ILE A 302 36.30 4.06 -8.88
C ILE A 302 35.99 4.15 -7.38
N TRP A 303 35.82 3.01 -6.71
CA TRP A 303 35.59 2.99 -5.26
C TRP A 303 36.75 3.62 -4.48
N GLN A 304 38.00 3.39 -4.91
CA GLN A 304 39.18 4.02 -4.31
C GLN A 304 39.13 5.54 -4.45
N GLN A 305 38.84 6.06 -5.65
CA GLN A 305 38.71 7.50 -5.88
C GLN A 305 37.55 8.12 -5.08
N LEU A 306 36.39 7.46 -5.02
CA LEU A 306 35.27 7.94 -4.22
C LEU A 306 35.59 7.93 -2.72
N SER A 307 36.30 6.89 -2.24
CA SER A 307 36.71 6.81 -0.85
C SER A 307 37.72 7.90 -0.47
N SER A 308 38.64 8.26 -1.38
CA SER A 308 39.58 9.36 -1.13
C SER A 308 38.87 10.71 -1.11
N MET A 309 37.92 10.95 -2.01
CA MET A 309 37.09 12.16 -1.99
C MET A 309 36.24 12.26 -0.72
N LEU A 310 35.65 11.16 -0.24
CA LEU A 310 34.93 11.12 1.03
C LEU A 310 35.86 11.42 2.21
N ALA A 311 37.06 10.85 2.22
CA ALA A 311 38.06 11.13 3.25
C ALA A 311 38.44 12.64 3.26
N ILE A 312 38.62 13.25 2.09
CA ILE A 312 38.88 14.69 1.97
C ILE A 312 37.69 15.51 2.49
N TYR A 313 36.46 15.10 2.16
CA TYR A 313 35.26 15.79 2.63
C TYR A 313 35.09 15.72 4.16
N HIS A 314 35.27 14.55 4.76
CA HIS A 314 35.16 14.39 6.22
C HIS A 314 36.29 15.09 6.97
N THR A 315 37.52 15.10 6.42
CA THR A 315 38.62 15.87 7.00
C THR A 315 38.39 17.37 6.91
N TRP A 316 37.85 17.87 5.79
CA TRP A 316 37.43 19.27 5.64
C TRP A 316 36.30 19.64 6.62
N LEU A 317 35.27 18.80 6.75
CA LEU A 317 34.17 19.00 7.69
C LEU A 317 34.67 19.10 9.14
N GLU A 318 35.57 18.19 9.52
CA GLU A 318 36.17 18.21 10.85
C GLU A 318 37.03 19.46 11.05
N ARG A 319 37.85 19.84 10.08
CA ARG A 319 38.64 21.10 10.13
C ARG A 319 37.74 22.30 10.40
N ASN A 320 36.63 22.42 9.68
CA ASN A 320 35.70 23.52 9.85
C ASN A 320 34.95 23.46 11.19
N ARG A 321 34.58 22.26 11.67
CA ARG A 321 33.98 22.09 12.99
C ARG A 321 34.92 22.57 14.10
N ARG A 322 36.21 22.24 14.01
CA ARG A 322 37.23 22.70 14.96
C ARG A 322 37.38 24.22 14.94
N PHE A 323 37.44 24.80 13.75
CA PHE A 323 37.64 26.25 13.58
C PHE A 323 36.43 27.09 14.03
N HIS A 324 35.20 26.65 13.71
CA HIS A 324 33.99 27.45 13.96
C HIS A 324 33.20 27.06 15.20
N GLN A 325 33.29 25.80 15.66
CA GLN A 325 32.47 25.27 16.75
C GLN A 325 33.29 24.82 17.97
N GLN A 326 34.63 24.82 17.88
CA GLN A 326 35.54 24.34 18.93
C GLN A 326 35.20 22.93 19.46
N LEU A 327 34.55 22.12 18.62
CA LEU A 327 34.22 20.72 18.91
C LEU A 327 35.22 19.83 18.19
N PHE A 328 35.85 18.91 18.93
CA PHE A 328 36.91 18.05 18.43
C PHE A 328 36.49 16.59 18.51
N LYS A 329 36.44 15.90 17.37
CA LYS A 329 36.34 14.44 17.34
C LYS A 329 37.73 13.81 17.38
N VAL A 330 37.82 12.69 18.10
CA VAL A 330 39.02 11.83 18.11
C VAL A 330 39.19 11.19 16.74
N GLU A 331 40.43 11.01 16.30
CA GLU A 331 40.78 10.43 14.98
C GLU A 331 40.05 9.11 14.69
N SER A 332 40.00 8.22 15.69
CA SER A 332 39.29 6.94 15.57
C SER A 332 37.80 7.10 15.27
N MET A 333 37.13 8.13 15.79
CA MET A 333 35.72 8.43 15.50
C MET A 333 35.53 8.99 14.09
N ILE A 334 36.48 9.77 13.58
CA ILE A 334 36.44 10.29 12.20
C ILE A 334 36.61 9.14 11.20
N VAL A 335 37.56 8.24 11.48
CA VAL A 335 37.77 7.02 10.68
C VAL A 335 36.55 6.11 10.74
N GLN A 336 35.92 5.95 11.91
CA GLN A 336 34.67 5.21 12.06
C GLN A 336 33.50 5.85 11.29
N ASP A 337 33.36 7.17 11.31
CA ASP A 337 32.33 7.89 10.56
C ASP A 337 32.50 7.67 9.04
N ILE A 338 33.72 7.80 8.53
CA ILE A 338 34.04 7.55 7.11
C ILE A 338 33.75 6.09 6.75
N GLN A 339 34.21 5.14 7.57
CA GLN A 339 33.95 3.72 7.34
C GLN A 339 32.46 3.40 7.43
N PHE A 340 31.72 4.04 8.33
CA PHE A 340 30.28 3.87 8.47
C PHE A 340 29.52 4.43 7.27
N GLU A 341 29.89 5.61 6.76
CA GLU A 341 29.31 6.19 5.54
C GLU A 341 29.57 5.26 4.34
N VAL A 342 30.82 4.81 4.15
CA VAL A 342 31.17 3.88 3.05
C VAL A 342 30.46 2.53 3.22
N ARG A 343 30.49 1.94 4.41
CA ARG A 343 29.83 0.65 4.70
C ARG A 343 28.33 0.75 4.59
N SER A 344 27.67 1.80 5.06
CA SER A 344 26.21 1.94 4.97
C SER A 344 25.74 2.05 3.52
N ARG A 345 26.53 2.69 2.65
CA ARG A 345 26.25 2.80 1.21
C ARG A 345 26.51 1.48 0.46
N ILE A 346 27.53 0.72 0.85
CA ILE A 346 27.88 -0.58 0.25
C ILE A 346 26.96 -1.71 0.78
N LEU A 347 26.76 -1.80 2.09
CA LEU A 347 25.93 -2.81 2.77
C LEU A 347 24.44 -2.67 2.43
N GLY A 348 23.97 -1.50 1.98
CA GLY A 348 22.61 -1.37 1.46
C GLY A 348 22.33 -2.26 0.23
N PHE A 349 23.35 -2.79 -0.44
CA PHE A 349 23.24 -3.77 -1.52
C PHE A 349 23.23 -5.24 -1.05
N SER A 350 23.41 -5.51 0.26
CA SER A 350 23.81 -6.83 0.79
C SER A 350 22.69 -7.81 1.18
N GLN A 351 21.40 -7.46 1.08
CA GLN A 351 20.32 -8.37 1.50
C GLN A 351 19.46 -8.89 0.34
N PRO A 352 19.81 -10.05 -0.23
CA PRO A 352 18.82 -10.92 -0.86
C PRO A 352 17.97 -11.62 0.22
N ASN A 353 16.68 -11.81 -0.09
CA ASN A 353 15.69 -12.45 0.78
C ASN A 353 16.11 -13.87 1.27
N SER A 354 15.52 -14.23 2.42
CA SER A 354 15.27 -15.56 3.01
C SER A 354 16.41 -16.33 3.69
N SER A 355 16.34 -16.33 5.02
CA SER A 355 16.40 -17.50 5.92
C SER A 355 17.27 -18.68 5.48
N LEU A 356 18.54 -18.61 5.88
CA LEU A 356 19.45 -19.67 6.34
C LEU A 356 20.84 -19.05 6.22
N LEU A 357 21.56 -18.92 7.34
CA LEU A 357 22.99 -18.60 7.31
C LEU A 357 23.68 -19.57 6.33
N PRO A 358 24.50 -19.06 5.41
CA PRO A 358 25.83 -18.66 5.84
C PRO A 358 26.27 -17.30 5.30
N MET A 359 26.90 -16.52 6.17
CA MET A 359 27.88 -15.48 5.85
C MET A 359 27.51 -14.58 4.67
N GLY A 360 26.95 -13.40 5.00
CA GLY A 360 26.72 -12.33 4.03
C GLY A 360 27.98 -12.04 3.20
N ILE A 361 27.76 -11.62 1.96
CA ILE A 361 28.79 -11.43 0.93
C ILE A 361 30.01 -10.64 1.46
N ALA A 362 29.85 -9.66 2.36
CA ALA A 362 30.98 -8.94 2.98
C ALA A 362 31.94 -9.83 3.80
N CYS A 363 31.45 -10.88 4.46
CA CYS A 363 32.29 -11.82 5.22
C CYS A 363 33.17 -12.69 4.30
N LYS A 364 32.78 -12.87 3.04
CA LYS A 364 33.60 -13.59 2.03
C LYS A 364 34.68 -12.70 1.38
N TRP A 365 34.74 -11.40 1.70
CA TRP A 365 35.46 -10.40 0.90
C TRP A 365 36.65 -9.74 1.62
N GLY A 366 36.97 -10.15 2.85
CA GLY A 366 38.20 -9.71 3.52
C GLY A 366 38.34 -8.18 3.66
N LEU A 367 37.23 -7.44 3.77
CA LEU A 367 37.23 -5.97 3.87
C LEU A 367 37.56 -5.46 5.29
N GLU A 368 38.16 -6.30 6.14
CA GLU A 368 38.82 -5.88 7.37
C GLU A 368 40.21 -5.29 7.11
N THR A 369 40.82 -5.56 5.95
CA THR A 369 42.22 -5.21 5.66
C THR A 369 42.42 -3.92 4.86
N ILE A 370 41.37 -3.31 4.28
CA ILE A 370 41.50 -1.99 3.61
C ILE A 370 41.74 -0.84 4.62
N VAL A 371 41.65 -1.13 5.92
CA VAL A 371 41.86 -0.14 7.01
C VAL A 371 43.27 -0.24 7.62
N LYS A 372 44.13 -1.16 7.16
CA LYS A 372 45.46 -1.35 7.76
C LYS A 372 46.63 -0.65 7.04
N HIS A 373 46.38 0.18 6.03
CA HIS A 373 47.42 1.06 5.47
C HIS A 373 46.88 2.46 5.19
#